data_AF-A0A934DI17-F1
#
_entry.id   AF-A0A934DI17-F1
#
_cell.length_a   1.000
_cell.length_b   1.000
_cell.length_c   1.000
_cell.angle_alpha   90.00
_cell.angle_beta   90.00
_cell.angle_gamma   90.00
#
_symmetry.space_group_name_H-M   'P 1'
#
loop_
_entity.id
_entity.type
_entity.pdbx_description
1 polymer ?
#
loop_
_entity_poly.entity_id
_entity_poly.type
_entity_poly.pdbx_seq_one_letter_code
_entity_poly.pdbx_strand_id
1 'polypeptide(L)'
;MKMNLVIAGAALMLCVVASGCANNRDLIAKTSLATRSDVFTEAVSSDVQTGKAIIDFSFAVKSNSYYLMGTYGKHTAPPYRVHLNIDGQATVLEAEPVLEDKSPVDSNVPESGIGWKYQFTKRITLAPGKHKLTIALPVDDVIVEKEVELHSGSNSISVQPIYSRRNLRPFKGENFTGGVNTLEIRVNRRREPSRLPFLSHE
;
A
#
# COMPACT_ATOMS: atom_id res chain seq x y z
N MET A 1 40.34 33.61 -43.27
CA MET A 1 38.87 33.53 -43.47
C MET A 1 38.53 32.29 -44.27
N LYS A 2 37.39 31.69 -43.94
CA LYS A 2 36.71 30.53 -44.55
C LYS A 2 37.04 29.14 -43.95
N MET A 3 36.04 28.73 -43.18
CA MET A 3 35.73 27.49 -42.51
C MET A 3 34.93 26.61 -43.47
N ASN A 4 35.12 25.28 -43.44
CA ASN A 4 34.17 24.26 -43.88
C ASN A 4 34.50 22.99 -43.06
N LEU A 5 33.74 22.67 -42.01
CA LEU A 5 32.50 21.88 -42.02
C LEU A 5 32.75 20.40 -42.37
N VAL A 6 32.99 19.58 -41.35
CA VAL A 6 32.78 18.12 -41.39
C VAL A 6 31.88 17.76 -40.21
N ILE A 7 30.67 17.36 -40.58
CA ILE A 7 29.60 16.86 -39.72
C ILE A 7 29.94 15.40 -39.38
N ALA A 8 30.17 15.10 -38.11
CA ALA A 8 30.18 13.72 -37.60
C ALA A 8 29.07 13.62 -36.56
N GLY A 9 27.88 13.21 -37.03
CA GLY A 9 26.69 13.03 -36.22
C GLY A 9 26.83 11.84 -35.29
N ALA A 10 26.89 12.11 -33.99
CA ALA A 10 26.59 11.12 -32.96
C ALA A 10 25.08 11.19 -32.67
N ALA A 11 24.30 10.45 -33.45
CA ALA A 11 22.91 10.16 -33.13
C ALA A 11 22.89 9.20 -31.94
N LEU A 12 22.91 9.76 -30.73
CA LEU A 12 22.71 9.00 -29.50
C LEU A 12 21.23 8.63 -29.44
N MET A 13 20.93 7.40 -29.86
CA MET A 13 19.65 6.73 -29.65
C MET A 13 19.35 6.70 -28.15
N LEU A 14 18.59 7.68 -27.68
CA LEU A 14 17.81 7.56 -26.45
C LEU A 14 16.65 6.62 -26.76
N CYS A 15 16.90 5.31 -26.62
CA CYS A 15 15.86 4.33 -26.39
C CYS A 15 15.21 4.65 -25.04
N VAL A 16 14.26 5.58 -25.05
CA VAL A 16 13.25 5.68 -24.01
C VAL A 16 12.48 4.37 -24.10
N VAL A 17 12.80 3.44 -23.21
CA VAL A 17 11.96 2.28 -22.94
C VAL A 17 10.63 2.84 -22.45
N ALA A 18 9.70 2.96 -23.38
CA ALA A 18 8.28 3.03 -23.09
C ALA A 18 7.93 1.71 -22.39
N SER A 19 8.00 1.69 -21.06
CA SER A 19 7.24 0.74 -20.25
C SER A 19 5.77 1.13 -20.41
N GLY A 20 5.22 0.79 -21.57
CA GLY A 20 3.79 0.83 -21.85
C GLY A 20 3.06 -0.06 -20.84
N CYS A 21 1.79 0.26 -20.65
CA CYS A 21 0.84 -0.39 -19.75
C CYS A 21 0.79 -1.92 -19.99
N ALA A 22 1.74 -2.66 -19.45
CA ALA A 22 1.66 -4.10 -19.33
C ALA A 22 0.75 -4.38 -18.13
N ASN A 23 -0.42 -4.93 -18.42
CA ASN A 23 -1.42 -5.46 -17.50
C ASN A 23 -0.76 -6.00 -16.21
N ASN A 24 -0.91 -5.32 -15.07
CA ASN A 24 -0.20 -5.69 -13.82
C ASN A 24 -0.68 -7.05 -13.27
N ARG A 25 -1.77 -7.60 -13.82
CA ARG A 25 -2.35 -8.90 -13.46
C ARG A 25 -1.34 -10.02 -13.25
N ASP A 26 -0.34 -10.17 -14.12
CA ASP A 26 0.67 -11.23 -13.99
C ASP A 26 1.59 -11.00 -12.78
N LEU A 27 1.96 -9.74 -12.51
CA LEU A 27 2.77 -9.37 -11.35
C LEU A 27 1.97 -9.48 -10.05
N ILE A 28 0.68 -9.13 -10.08
CA ILE A 28 -0.24 -9.27 -8.95
C ILE A 28 -0.44 -10.75 -8.61
N ALA A 29 -0.63 -11.60 -9.63
CA ALA A 29 -0.71 -13.04 -9.46
C ALA A 29 0.58 -13.59 -8.82
N LYS A 30 1.76 -13.21 -9.33
CA LYS A 30 3.04 -13.61 -8.72
C LYS A 30 3.21 -13.12 -7.29
N THR A 31 2.76 -11.91 -6.97
CA THR A 31 2.84 -11.34 -5.62
C THR A 31 2.01 -12.15 -4.61
N SER A 32 0.90 -12.75 -5.07
CA SER A 32 0.05 -13.62 -4.25
C SER A 32 0.65 -15.00 -3.99
N LEU A 33 1.63 -15.43 -4.80
CA LEU A 33 2.27 -16.72 -4.66
C LEU A 33 3.46 -16.61 -3.70
N ALA A 34 3.41 -17.37 -2.62
CA ALA A 34 4.53 -17.49 -1.70
C ALA A 34 5.62 -18.37 -2.32
N THR A 35 6.82 -17.83 -2.48
CA THR A 35 8.03 -18.60 -2.82
C THR A 35 8.80 -19.02 -1.58
N ARG A 36 8.46 -18.44 -0.42
CA ARG A 36 9.03 -18.72 0.91
C ARG A 36 7.94 -18.75 1.97
N SER A 37 8.22 -19.38 3.11
CA SER A 37 7.31 -19.47 4.26
C SER A 37 8.01 -19.25 5.61
N ASP A 38 9.29 -18.86 5.59
CA ASP A 38 10.19 -18.76 6.75
C ASP A 38 10.63 -17.32 7.07
N VAL A 39 10.11 -16.32 6.34
CA VAL A 39 10.48 -14.90 6.48
C VAL A 39 9.81 -14.27 7.69
N PHE A 40 8.50 -14.48 7.85
CA PHE A 40 7.73 -13.91 8.95
C PHE A 40 6.76 -14.91 9.55
N THR A 41 6.36 -14.61 10.79
CA THR A 41 5.30 -15.31 11.51
C THR A 41 4.22 -14.30 11.92
N GLU A 42 2.98 -14.76 12.00
CA GLU A 42 1.89 -13.92 12.50
C GLU A 42 2.01 -13.79 14.02
N ALA A 43 2.01 -12.56 14.52
CA ALA A 43 2.13 -12.33 15.95
C ALA A 43 0.74 -12.30 16.59
N VAL A 44 0.51 -13.20 17.53
CA VAL A 44 -0.76 -13.29 18.28
C VAL A 44 -0.74 -12.40 19.52
N SER A 45 0.44 -12.13 20.09
CA SER A 45 0.62 -11.30 21.29
C SER A 45 1.38 -10.01 21.00
N SER A 46 1.26 -9.07 21.93
CA SER A 46 1.98 -7.78 21.93
C SER A 46 3.42 -7.88 22.42
N ASP A 47 3.86 -9.08 22.83
CA ASP A 47 5.15 -9.23 23.49
C ASP A 47 6.29 -9.06 22.50
N VAL A 48 7.16 -8.12 22.82
CA VAL A 48 8.37 -7.83 22.06
C VAL A 48 9.33 -9.00 22.24
N GLN A 49 9.42 -9.84 21.21
CA GLN A 49 10.44 -10.88 21.16
C GLN A 49 11.82 -10.24 20.98
N THR A 50 12.69 -10.43 21.96
CA THR A 50 14.06 -9.90 21.93
C THR A 50 14.78 -10.32 20.65
N GLY A 51 15.38 -9.35 19.95
CA GLY A 51 16.11 -9.59 18.70
C GLY A 51 15.25 -9.77 17.45
N LYS A 52 13.93 -9.59 17.54
CA LYS A 52 13.02 -9.57 16.39
C LYS A 52 12.48 -8.17 16.11
N ALA A 53 12.11 -7.95 14.86
CA ALA A 53 11.27 -6.83 14.47
C ALA A 53 9.81 -7.26 14.53
N ILE A 54 8.98 -6.48 15.20
CA ILE A 54 7.52 -6.60 15.15
C ILE A 54 7.00 -5.47 14.28
N ILE A 55 6.15 -5.79 13.32
CA ILE A 55 5.50 -4.83 12.45
C ILE A 55 4.01 -4.81 12.75
N ASP A 56 3.48 -3.62 13.02
CA ASP A 56 2.06 -3.34 12.83
C ASP A 56 1.83 -2.75 11.44
N PHE A 57 1.27 -3.54 10.54
CA PHE A 57 0.83 -3.10 9.22
C PHE A 57 -0.58 -2.52 9.32
N SER A 58 -0.79 -1.35 8.71
CA SER A 58 -2.12 -0.75 8.56
C SER A 58 -2.32 -0.14 7.18
N PHE A 59 -3.47 -0.43 6.59
CA PHE A 59 -3.92 0.16 5.34
C PHE A 59 -5.42 0.40 5.40
N ALA A 60 -5.86 1.59 5.05
CA ALA A 60 -7.27 1.94 5.02
C ALA A 60 -7.60 2.58 3.67
N VAL A 61 -8.66 2.10 3.03
CA VAL A 61 -9.04 2.52 1.67
C VAL A 61 -10.55 2.55 1.53
N LYS A 62 -11.05 3.51 0.78
CA LYS A 62 -12.46 3.65 0.42
C LYS A 62 -12.63 3.25 -1.04
N SER A 63 -13.61 2.42 -1.35
CA SER A 63 -13.86 1.97 -2.73
C SER A 63 -15.31 1.51 -2.88
N ASN A 64 -15.89 1.74 -4.06
CA ASN A 64 -17.20 1.22 -4.44
C ASN A 64 -17.04 0.31 -5.65
N SER A 65 -17.76 -0.81 -5.68
CA SER A 65 -17.78 -1.68 -6.87
C SER A 65 -18.68 -1.11 -7.96
N TYR A 66 -19.80 -0.51 -7.56
CA TYR A 66 -20.71 0.21 -8.45
C TYR A 66 -21.53 1.27 -7.69
N TYR A 67 -22.16 2.15 -8.47
CA TYR A 67 -23.24 3.01 -8.02
C TYR A 67 -24.43 2.83 -8.95
N LEU A 68 -25.57 2.42 -8.41
CA LEU A 68 -26.80 2.20 -9.16
C LEU A 68 -28.01 2.68 -8.36
N MET A 69 -28.79 3.59 -8.92
CA MET A 69 -30.05 4.07 -8.34
C MET A 69 -29.93 4.49 -6.86
N GLY A 70 -28.90 5.24 -6.49
CA GLY A 70 -28.69 5.71 -5.12
C GLY A 70 -28.08 4.66 -4.17
N THR A 71 -27.80 3.45 -4.66
CA THR A 71 -27.17 2.37 -3.88
C THR A 71 -25.71 2.23 -4.26
N TYR A 72 -24.85 2.09 -3.26
CA TYR A 72 -23.42 1.86 -3.41
C TYR A 72 -23.10 0.39 -3.19
N GLY A 73 -22.55 -0.27 -4.21
CA GLY A 73 -22.14 -1.67 -4.13
C GLY A 73 -20.80 -1.84 -3.42
N LYS A 74 -20.69 -2.84 -2.55
CA LYS A 74 -19.40 -3.34 -2.03
C LYS A 74 -18.78 -4.35 -2.99
N HIS A 75 -17.48 -4.56 -2.88
CA HIS A 75 -16.77 -5.58 -3.66
C HIS A 75 -17.05 -6.96 -3.07
N THR A 76 -17.77 -7.79 -3.83
CA THR A 76 -18.14 -9.17 -3.44
C THR A 76 -17.50 -10.21 -4.35
N ALA A 77 -17.48 -9.94 -5.66
CA ALA A 77 -16.87 -10.81 -6.67
C ALA A 77 -16.17 -9.96 -7.75
N PRO A 78 -14.83 -9.80 -7.69
CA PRO A 78 -13.94 -10.28 -6.63
C PRO A 78 -14.08 -9.47 -5.32
N PRO A 79 -13.74 -10.05 -4.16
CA PRO A 79 -13.65 -9.30 -2.90
C PRO A 79 -12.45 -8.33 -2.92
N TYR A 80 -12.57 -7.22 -2.19
CA TYR A 80 -11.46 -6.28 -2.04
C TYR A 80 -10.43 -6.83 -1.05
N ARG A 81 -9.25 -7.21 -1.55
CA ARG A 81 -8.18 -7.86 -0.79
C ARG A 81 -6.86 -7.12 -0.98
N VAL A 82 -5.98 -7.25 0.01
CA VAL A 82 -4.59 -6.78 -0.09
C VAL A 82 -3.68 -7.99 -0.12
N HIS A 83 -2.81 -8.06 -1.12
CA HIS A 83 -1.74 -9.05 -1.16
C HIS A 83 -0.48 -8.40 -0.62
N LEU A 84 0.01 -8.91 0.51
CA LEU A 84 1.22 -8.46 1.18
C LEU A 84 2.30 -9.51 0.99
N ASN A 85 3.44 -9.13 0.41
CA ASN A 85 4.60 -10.00 0.24
C ASN A 85 5.82 -9.36 0.87
N ILE A 86 6.56 -10.13 1.67
CA ILE A 86 7.82 -9.70 2.28
C ILE A 86 8.86 -10.78 1.98
N ASP A 87 9.90 -10.38 1.25
CA ASP A 87 11.01 -11.25 0.83
C ASP A 87 10.57 -12.60 0.21
N GLY A 88 9.46 -12.61 -0.51
CA GLY A 88 8.93 -13.79 -1.19
C GLY A 88 7.94 -14.62 -0.37
N GLN A 89 7.71 -14.31 0.91
CA GLN A 89 6.59 -14.87 1.67
C GLN A 89 5.36 -13.98 1.53
N ALA A 90 4.23 -14.56 1.12
CA ALA A 90 3.00 -13.82 0.85
C ALA A 90 1.92 -14.12 1.91
N THR A 91 1.09 -13.12 2.19
CA THR A 91 -0.17 -13.25 2.93
C THR A 91 -1.24 -12.40 2.25
N VAL A 92 -2.49 -12.85 2.32
CA VAL A 92 -3.65 -12.11 1.86
C VAL A 92 -4.37 -11.51 3.06
N LEU A 93 -4.72 -10.24 3.00
CA LEU A 93 -5.50 -9.54 4.02
C LEU A 93 -6.92 -9.32 3.50
N GLU A 94 -7.87 -9.62 4.36
CA GLU A 94 -9.30 -9.41 4.14
C GLU A 94 -9.84 -8.46 5.21
N ALA A 95 -10.87 -7.70 4.87
CA ALA A 95 -11.54 -6.80 5.78
C ALA A 95 -13.03 -6.75 5.45
N GLU A 96 -13.88 -6.77 6.47
CA GLU A 96 -15.30 -6.46 6.28
C GLU A 96 -15.45 -4.95 6.11
N PRO A 97 -16.03 -4.46 4.99
CA PRO A 97 -16.16 -3.04 4.78
C PRO A 97 -17.32 -2.44 5.58
N VAL A 98 -17.15 -1.19 5.97
CA VAL A 98 -18.20 -0.37 6.60
C VAL A 98 -18.62 0.72 5.63
N LEU A 99 -19.93 0.88 5.42
CA LEU A 99 -20.44 1.99 4.61
C LEU A 99 -20.24 3.28 5.39
N GLU A 100 -19.47 4.20 4.81
CA GLU A 100 -19.14 5.49 5.42
C GLU A 100 -19.70 6.62 4.56
N ASP A 101 -20.54 7.46 5.16
CA ASP A 101 -20.95 8.74 4.60
C ASP A 101 -20.15 9.85 5.30
N LYS A 102 -19.22 10.44 4.56
CA LYS A 102 -18.41 11.55 5.04
C LYS A 102 -18.90 12.83 4.37
N SER A 103 -19.67 13.63 5.11
CA SER A 103 -20.26 14.90 4.66
C SER A 103 -19.27 15.74 3.86
N PRO A 104 -19.71 16.38 2.76
CA PRO A 104 -18.79 16.98 1.83
C PRO A 104 -18.27 18.30 2.41
N VAL A 105 -16.98 18.42 2.65
CA VAL A 105 -16.28 19.69 2.44
C VAL A 105 -14.84 19.39 2.04
N ASP A 106 -14.49 19.90 0.87
CA ASP A 106 -13.16 19.92 0.26
C ASP A 106 -12.81 18.75 -0.68
N SER A 107 -12.62 19.10 -1.97
CA SER A 107 -12.02 18.25 -3.00
C SER A 107 -10.60 17.77 -2.69
N ASN A 108 -9.94 18.40 -1.72
CA ASN A 108 -8.64 17.99 -1.21
C ASN A 108 -8.71 16.76 -0.29
N VAL A 109 -9.91 16.34 0.14
CA VAL A 109 -10.12 15.13 0.94
C VAL A 109 -10.65 14.03 0.00
N PRO A 110 -9.77 13.15 -0.52
CA PRO A 110 -10.13 12.24 -1.60
C PRO A 110 -11.14 11.15 -1.21
N GLU A 111 -11.35 10.93 0.08
CA GLU A 111 -12.32 9.98 0.65
C GLU A 111 -13.61 10.62 1.18
N SER A 112 -13.84 11.91 0.89
CA SER A 112 -15.14 12.56 1.13
C SER A 112 -16.24 11.85 0.35
N GLY A 113 -17.48 11.87 0.84
CA GLY A 113 -18.65 11.26 0.20
C GLY A 113 -19.02 9.88 0.73
N ILE A 114 -19.97 9.23 0.05
CA ILE A 114 -20.54 7.94 0.45
C ILE A 114 -19.82 6.78 -0.23
N GLY A 115 -19.25 5.87 0.56
CA GLY A 115 -18.67 4.65 0.01
C GLY A 115 -18.19 3.66 1.05
N TRP A 116 -17.79 2.48 0.60
CA TRP A 116 -17.36 1.41 1.48
C TRP A 116 -15.90 1.58 1.90
N LYS A 117 -15.66 1.68 3.21
CA LYS A 117 -14.33 1.78 3.82
C LYS A 117 -13.85 0.41 4.26
N TYR A 118 -12.67 0.01 3.78
CA TYR A 118 -11.96 -1.21 4.14
C TYR A 118 -10.78 -0.84 5.04
N GLN A 119 -10.59 -1.59 6.13
CA GLN A 119 -9.49 -1.40 7.06
C GLN A 119 -8.73 -2.71 7.24
N PHE A 120 -7.51 -2.76 6.71
CA PHE A 120 -6.63 -3.91 6.78
C PHE A 120 -5.59 -3.68 7.86
N THR A 121 -5.48 -4.62 8.79
CA THR A 121 -4.42 -4.64 9.79
C THR A 121 -3.79 -6.02 9.85
N LYS A 122 -2.49 -6.05 10.11
CA LYS A 122 -1.77 -7.30 10.35
C LYS A 122 -0.60 -7.03 11.27
N ARG A 123 -0.39 -7.93 12.23
CA ARG A 123 0.81 -7.92 13.06
C ARG A 123 1.68 -9.10 12.70
N ILE A 124 2.95 -8.83 12.38
CA ILE A 124 3.92 -9.86 11.98
C ILE A 124 5.25 -9.68 12.70
N THR A 125 5.97 -10.78 12.87
CA THR A 125 7.30 -10.84 13.46
C THR A 125 8.28 -11.45 12.48
N LEU A 126 9.44 -10.82 12.33
CA LEU A 126 10.50 -11.18 11.38
C LEU A 126 11.87 -10.71 11.87
N ALA A 127 12.93 -11.04 11.13
CA ALA A 127 14.28 -10.54 11.42
C ALA A 127 14.34 -9.00 11.27
N PRO A 128 15.18 -8.30 12.06
CA PRO A 128 15.51 -6.90 11.76
C PRO A 128 16.44 -6.82 10.53
N GLY A 129 16.41 -5.69 9.84
CA GLY A 129 17.22 -5.44 8.65
C GLY A 129 16.44 -4.86 7.47
N LYS A 130 16.99 -4.99 6.27
CA LYS A 130 16.36 -4.56 5.03
C LYS A 130 15.47 -5.66 4.47
N HIS A 131 14.24 -5.30 4.13
CA HIS A 131 13.25 -6.19 3.56
C HIS A 131 12.62 -5.59 2.32
N LYS A 132 12.36 -6.45 1.34
CA LYS A 132 11.62 -6.11 0.14
C LYS A 132 10.14 -6.31 0.41
N LEU A 133 9.41 -5.21 0.52
CA LEU A 133 7.97 -5.18 0.72
C LEU A 133 7.24 -4.96 -0.61
N THR A 134 6.33 -5.85 -0.96
CA THR A 134 5.45 -5.70 -2.12
C THR A 134 3.99 -5.72 -1.65
N ILE A 135 3.21 -4.73 -2.07
CA ILE A 135 1.79 -4.62 -1.78
C ILE A 135 1.04 -4.56 -3.10
N ALA A 136 0.05 -5.43 -3.29
CA ALA A 136 -0.82 -5.43 -4.45
C ALA A 136 -2.30 -5.31 -4.08
N LEU A 137 -3.04 -4.54 -4.88
CA LEU A 137 -4.49 -4.38 -4.85
C LEU A 137 -5.06 -4.93 -6.17
N PRO A 138 -5.51 -6.20 -6.21
CA PRO A 138 -5.98 -6.82 -7.45
C PRO A 138 -7.16 -6.11 -8.09
N VAL A 139 -8.08 -5.57 -7.28
CA VAL A 139 -9.29 -4.88 -7.76
C VAL A 139 -8.95 -3.60 -8.52
N ASP A 140 -7.92 -2.88 -8.08
CA ASP A 140 -7.48 -1.61 -8.67
C ASP A 140 -6.30 -1.77 -9.65
N ASP A 141 -5.81 -2.99 -9.87
CA ASP A 141 -4.62 -3.31 -10.69
C ASP A 141 -3.35 -2.55 -10.24
N VAL A 142 -3.23 -2.29 -8.93
CA VAL A 142 -2.08 -1.57 -8.34
C VAL A 142 -1.10 -2.55 -7.71
N ILE A 143 0.19 -2.34 -7.98
CA ILE A 143 1.30 -3.00 -7.30
C ILE A 143 2.38 -1.99 -6.96
N VAL A 144 2.85 -1.99 -5.71
CA VAL A 144 3.96 -1.15 -5.25
C VAL A 144 4.99 -2.02 -4.54
N GLU A 145 6.24 -1.81 -4.89
CA GLU A 145 7.41 -2.47 -4.30
C GLU A 145 8.29 -1.42 -3.62
N LYS A 146 8.76 -1.70 -2.41
CA LYS A 146 9.61 -0.80 -1.64
C LYS A 146 10.57 -1.59 -0.73
N GLU A 147 11.85 -1.21 -0.72
CA GLU A 147 12.77 -1.64 0.33
C GLU A 147 12.47 -0.88 1.63
N VAL A 148 12.30 -1.60 2.72
CA VAL A 148 12.05 -1.05 4.06
C VAL A 148 13.12 -1.52 5.03
N GLU A 149 13.57 -0.64 5.92
CA GLU A 149 14.52 -0.98 6.98
C GLU A 149 13.78 -1.10 8.31
N LEU A 150 13.88 -2.28 8.92
CA LEU A 150 13.21 -2.64 10.16
C LEU A 150 14.21 -2.78 11.29
N HIS A 151 13.85 -2.21 12.43
CA HIS A 151 14.68 -2.26 13.62
C HIS A 151 14.15 -3.33 14.57
N SER A 152 15.02 -3.84 15.44
CA SER A 152 14.57 -4.65 16.57
C SER A 152 13.56 -3.87 17.41
N GLY A 153 12.52 -4.56 17.89
CA GLY A 153 11.40 -3.98 18.61
C GLY A 153 10.22 -3.64 17.70
N SER A 154 9.43 -2.64 18.10
CA SER A 154 8.17 -2.28 17.44
C SER A 154 8.38 -1.30 16.28
N ASN A 155 7.88 -1.69 15.11
CA ASN A 155 7.82 -0.90 13.89
C ASN A 155 6.35 -0.79 13.44
N SER A 156 6.03 0.27 12.72
CA SER A 156 4.73 0.43 12.09
C SER A 156 4.90 0.73 10.61
N ILE A 157 4.17 0.01 9.77
CA ILE A 157 4.07 0.27 8.34
C ILE A 157 2.65 0.77 8.08
N SER A 158 2.54 2.04 7.72
CA SER A 158 1.27 2.66 7.32
C SER A 158 1.25 2.87 5.82
N VAL A 159 0.18 2.45 5.18
CA VAL A 159 -0.02 2.56 3.74
C VAL A 159 -1.16 3.55 3.48
N GLN A 160 -0.94 4.47 2.54
CA GLN A 160 -1.94 5.46 2.14
C GLN A 160 -2.28 5.29 0.65
N PRO A 161 -3.58 5.23 0.30
CA PRO A 161 -3.98 5.18 -1.11
C PRO A 161 -3.86 6.57 -1.74
N ILE A 162 -3.28 6.62 -2.93
CA ILE A 162 -3.32 7.79 -3.80
C ILE A 162 -4.32 7.50 -4.91
N TYR A 163 -5.45 8.20 -4.91
CA TYR A 163 -6.56 7.92 -5.82
C TYR A 163 -6.38 8.52 -7.21
N SER A 164 -6.93 7.84 -8.21
CA SER A 164 -7.02 8.35 -9.58
C SER A 164 -7.97 9.54 -9.66
N ARG A 165 -7.53 10.61 -10.32
CA ARG A 165 -8.43 11.73 -10.65
C ARG A 165 -9.19 11.36 -11.93
N ARG A 166 -10.52 11.20 -11.85
CA ARG A 166 -11.34 11.13 -13.07
C ARG A 166 -11.61 12.55 -13.58
N ASN A 167 -11.31 12.81 -14.84
CA ASN A 167 -11.61 14.08 -15.53
C ASN A 167 -13.11 14.28 -15.84
N LEU A 168 -13.94 13.28 -15.56
CA LEU A 168 -15.39 13.43 -15.62
C LEU A 168 -15.83 14.30 -14.44
N ARG A 169 -16.72 15.27 -14.68
CA ARG A 169 -17.19 16.26 -13.67
C ARG A 169 -17.22 15.61 -12.30
N PRO A 170 -16.41 16.11 -11.33
CA PRO A 170 -16.35 15.49 -10.02
C PRO A 170 -17.75 15.58 -9.45
N PHE A 171 -18.41 14.43 -9.31
CA PHE A 171 -19.46 14.32 -8.30
C PHE A 171 -18.73 14.59 -6.98
N LYS A 172 -18.76 15.84 -6.53
CA LYS A 172 -18.50 16.28 -5.16
C LYS A 172 -17.12 15.91 -4.53
N GLY A 173 -16.03 15.84 -5.31
CA GLY A 173 -14.68 15.65 -4.77
C GLY A 173 -14.36 14.23 -4.28
N GLU A 174 -15.20 13.26 -4.61
CA GLU A 174 -15.10 11.84 -4.23
C GLU A 174 -14.08 11.08 -5.10
N ASN A 175 -12.79 11.38 -4.96
CA ASN A 175 -11.74 10.81 -5.81
C ASN A 175 -11.62 9.28 -5.70
N PHE A 176 -12.04 8.70 -4.58
CA PHE A 176 -11.99 7.25 -4.36
C PHE A 176 -12.84 6.44 -5.36
N THR A 177 -13.84 7.05 -6.00
CA THR A 177 -14.62 6.45 -7.10
C THR A 177 -13.77 6.19 -8.36
N GLY A 178 -12.63 6.87 -8.48
CA GLY A 178 -11.64 6.68 -9.52
C GLY A 178 -10.87 5.37 -9.43
N GLY A 179 -10.91 4.71 -8.27
CA GLY A 179 -9.99 3.63 -7.92
C GLY A 179 -8.66 4.17 -7.40
N VAL A 180 -7.86 3.27 -6.83
CA VAL A 180 -6.51 3.60 -6.36
C VAL A 180 -5.57 3.69 -7.57
N ASN A 181 -4.77 4.75 -7.66
CA ASN A 181 -3.74 4.92 -8.70
C ASN A 181 -2.39 4.32 -8.26
N THR A 182 -2.01 4.60 -7.00
CA THR A 182 -0.76 4.10 -6.41
C THR A 182 -0.85 4.11 -4.88
N LEU A 183 0.17 3.59 -4.20
CA LEU A 183 0.27 3.53 -2.75
C LEU A 183 1.50 4.29 -2.26
N GLU A 184 1.32 5.04 -1.17
CA GLU A 184 2.43 5.61 -0.40
C GLU A 184 2.67 4.76 0.84
N ILE A 185 3.91 4.28 1.01
CA ILE A 185 4.31 3.42 2.14
C ILE A 185 5.19 4.24 3.08
N ARG A 186 4.80 4.34 4.36
CA ARG A 186 5.58 4.98 5.41
C ARG A 186 5.95 3.98 6.50
N VAL A 187 7.21 4.03 6.94
CA VAL A 187 7.75 3.19 8.00
C VAL A 187 8.11 4.10 9.16
N ASN A 188 7.55 3.82 10.33
CA ASN A 188 7.85 4.55 11.55
C ASN A 188 8.28 3.58 12.65
N ARG A 189 9.16 4.05 13.54
CA ARG A 189 9.51 3.34 14.76
C ARG A 189 8.49 3.69 15.84
N ARG A 190 7.81 2.70 16.42
CA ARG A 190 7.07 2.96 17.67
C ARG A 190 8.09 3.00 18.79
N ARG A 191 8.21 4.13 19.46
CA ARG A 191 8.92 4.18 20.74
C ARG A 191 8.09 3.39 21.74
N GLU A 192 8.70 2.39 22.35
CA GLU A 192 8.10 1.72 23.50
C GLU A 192 7.88 2.78 24.58
N PRO A 193 6.69 2.85 25.22
CA PRO A 193 6.51 3.74 26.35
C PRO A 193 7.58 3.35 27.38
N SER A 194 8.46 4.29 27.71
CA SER A 194 9.49 4.12 28.71
C SER A 194 8.83 3.56 29.97
N ARG A 195 9.12 2.30 30.30
CA ARG A 195 8.78 1.76 31.62
C ARG A 195 9.53 2.62 32.63
N LEU A 196 8.83 3.56 33.26
CA LEU A 196 9.36 4.29 34.40
C LEU A 196 9.81 3.25 35.42
N PRO A 197 11.01 3.35 35.99
CA PRO A 197 11.41 2.46 37.07
C PRO A 197 10.41 2.65 38.21
N PHE A 198 9.71 1.57 38.54
CA PHE A 198 8.93 1.45 39.77
C PHE A 198 9.94 1.62 40.93
N LEU A 199 10.03 2.83 41.49
CA LEU A 199 10.71 3.05 42.75
C LEU A 199 9.83 2.42 43.82
N SER A 200 10.17 1.21 44.22
CA SER A 200 9.71 0.62 45.47
C SER A 200 10.30 1.44 46.62
N HIS A 201 9.49 2.32 47.20
CA HIS A 201 9.78 2.85 48.53
C HIS A 201 9.36 1.78 49.56
N GLU A 202 10.36 1.16 50.18
CA GLU A 202 10.26 0.63 51.54
C GLU A 202 10.21 1.79 52.55
#